data_AF-A0A946CGT8-F1
#
_entry.id   AF-A0A946CGT8-F1
#
_cell.length_a   1.000
_cell.length_b   1.000
_cell.length_c   1.000
_cell.angle_alpha   90.00
_cell.angle_beta   90.00
_cell.angle_gamma   90.00
#
_symmetry.space_group_name_H-M   'P 1'
#
loop_
_entity.id
_entity.type
_entity.pdbx_description
1 polymer ?
#
loop_
_entity_poly.entity_id
_entity_poly.type
_entity_poly.pdbx_seq_one_letter_code
_entity_poly.pdbx_strand_id
1 'polypeptide(L)'
;MQHTDFDEDLDETVLATALIERLVSIPPGQEAANEFHSYMVGALEFIFWPNLIYPIKETPIHEGRKRIDVTYTNAANSGFFHRTHSAHEIASNMVMVECKNYSKDPANPELDQLSGRFSINRGKLGLLVYRTVSDYERLLMRCRDTAADGRGFILPLGEEQVTEFLALIASRERSSIDGRLQDLLQVLIT
;
A
#
# COMPACT_ATOMS: atom_id res chain seq x y z
N MET A 1 9.17 3.56 33.27
CA MET A 1 8.35 2.34 33.17
C MET A 1 8.65 1.76 31.81
N GLN A 2 9.53 0.77 31.74
CA GLN A 2 9.82 0.06 30.49
C GLN A 2 8.58 -0.78 30.19
N HIS A 3 7.87 -0.46 29.11
CA HIS A 3 6.91 -1.39 28.52
C HIS A 3 7.71 -2.47 27.81
N THR A 4 8.07 -3.52 28.56
CA THR A 4 8.43 -4.83 28.02
C THR A 4 7.14 -5.56 27.74
N ASP A 5 6.60 -5.43 26.54
CA ASP A 5 5.54 -6.30 26.04
C ASP A 5 5.61 -6.27 24.52
N PHE A 6 6.24 -7.30 23.95
CA PHE A 6 5.98 -7.96 22.66
C PHE A 6 7.22 -8.81 22.32
N ASP A 7 7.00 -10.12 22.15
CA ASP A 7 7.97 -11.21 21.98
C ASP A 7 9.36 -10.80 21.45
N GLU A 8 10.40 -11.01 22.27
CA GLU A 8 11.81 -11.00 21.83
C GLU A 8 12.10 -12.09 20.77
N ASP A 9 11.13 -12.97 20.48
CA ASP A 9 11.27 -14.13 19.58
C ASP A 9 10.40 -14.06 18.30
N LEU A 10 9.80 -12.91 17.96
CA LEU A 10 9.02 -12.80 16.73
C LEU A 10 9.95 -12.74 15.52
N ASP A 11 10.26 -13.92 14.97
CA ASP A 11 11.07 -14.05 13.75
C ASP A 11 10.29 -13.53 12.54
N GLU A 12 10.60 -12.29 12.14
CA GLU A 12 9.97 -11.64 10.99
C GLU A 12 10.11 -12.46 9.70
N THR A 13 11.13 -13.32 9.60
CA THR A 13 11.33 -14.16 8.42
C THR A 13 10.26 -15.25 8.34
N VAL A 14 9.95 -15.89 9.47
CA VAL A 14 8.89 -16.91 9.58
C VAL A 14 7.53 -16.28 9.33
N LEU A 15 7.27 -15.11 9.92
CA LEU A 15 6.02 -14.39 9.70
C LEU A 15 5.85 -13.98 8.24
N ALA A 16 6.91 -13.48 7.59
CA ALA A 16 6.87 -13.11 6.18
C ALA A 16 6.56 -14.31 5.28
N THR A 17 7.19 -15.47 5.51
CA THR A 17 6.87 -16.70 4.79
C THR A 17 5.41 -17.13 4.99
N ALA A 18 4.91 -17.10 6.23
CA ALA A 18 3.52 -17.44 6.52
C ALA A 18 2.52 -16.49 5.84
N LEU A 19 2.85 -15.20 5.74
CA LEU A 19 2.03 -14.22 5.01
C LEU A 19 2.00 -14.51 3.51
N ILE A 20 3.12 -14.87 2.89
CA ILE A 20 3.17 -15.27 1.47
C ILE A 20 2.26 -16.48 1.22
N GLU A 21 2.38 -17.54 2.03
CA GLU A 21 1.53 -18.73 1.92
C GLU A 21 0.06 -18.38 2.09
N ARG A 22 -0.24 -17.48 3.04
CA ARG A 22 -1.60 -17.01 3.28
C ARG A 22 -2.15 -16.24 2.08
N LEU A 23 -1.40 -15.36 1.44
CA LEU A 23 -1.84 -14.62 0.25
C LEU A 23 -2.26 -15.54 -0.90
N VAL A 24 -1.47 -16.59 -1.14
CA VAL A 24 -1.73 -17.61 -2.16
C VAL A 24 -3.04 -18.34 -1.89
N SER A 25 -3.36 -18.60 -0.61
CA SER A 25 -4.59 -19.31 -0.23
C SER A 25 -5.89 -18.51 -0.44
N ILE A 26 -5.81 -17.18 -0.56
CA ILE A 26 -6.98 -16.32 -0.77
C ILE A 26 -7.32 -16.35 -2.27
N PRO A 27 -8.52 -16.79 -2.68
CA PRO A 27 -8.86 -16.83 -4.09
C PRO A 27 -9.12 -15.42 -4.66
N PRO A 28 -8.83 -15.18 -5.95
CA PRO A 28 -9.22 -13.94 -6.61
C PRO A 28 -10.75 -13.84 -6.72
N GLY A 29 -11.28 -12.63 -6.72
CA GLY A 29 -12.68 -12.34 -7.02
C GLY A 29 -13.48 -11.75 -5.85
N GLN A 30 -14.72 -11.37 -6.17
CA GLN A 30 -15.60 -10.62 -5.28
C GLN A 30 -15.93 -11.38 -3.98
N GLU A 31 -16.10 -12.71 -4.05
CA GLU A 31 -16.46 -13.55 -2.90
C GLU A 31 -15.41 -13.49 -1.78
N ALA A 32 -14.13 -13.45 -2.13
CA ALA A 32 -13.02 -13.35 -1.18
C ALA A 32 -12.51 -11.91 -0.98
N ALA A 33 -13.20 -10.90 -1.50
CA ALA A 33 -12.72 -9.51 -1.45
C ALA A 33 -12.53 -8.97 -0.03
N ASN A 34 -13.41 -9.34 0.91
CA ASN A 34 -13.28 -8.92 2.31
C ASN A 34 -12.10 -9.60 3.01
N GLU A 35 -11.83 -10.86 2.67
CA GLU A 35 -10.70 -11.64 3.19
C GLU A 35 -9.38 -11.08 2.68
N PHE A 36 -9.26 -10.87 1.37
CA PHE A 36 -8.12 -10.22 0.73
C PHE A 36 -7.86 -8.83 1.31
N HIS A 37 -8.90 -8.01 1.47
CA HIS A 37 -8.76 -6.69 2.07
C HIS A 37 -8.23 -6.77 3.51
N SER A 38 -8.80 -7.65 4.33
CA SER A 38 -8.35 -7.82 5.72
C SER A 38 -6.90 -8.32 5.80
N TYR A 39 -6.51 -9.22 4.90
CA TYR A 39 -5.13 -9.68 4.74
C TYR A 39 -4.21 -8.51 4.36
N MET A 40 -4.56 -7.72 3.35
CA MET A 40 -3.73 -6.62 2.87
C MET A 40 -3.53 -5.54 3.93
N VAL A 41 -4.51 -5.28 4.79
CA VAL A 41 -4.30 -4.36 5.92
C VAL A 41 -3.17 -4.84 6.84
N GLY A 42 -3.24 -6.11 7.28
CA GLY A 42 -2.22 -6.66 8.17
C GLY A 42 -0.87 -6.82 7.49
N ALA A 43 -0.85 -7.26 6.23
CA ALA A 43 0.38 -7.44 5.46
C ALA A 43 1.09 -6.10 5.23
N LEU A 44 0.37 -5.05 4.84
CA LEU A 44 0.97 -3.72 4.65
C LEU A 44 1.43 -3.09 5.97
N GLU A 45 0.67 -3.27 7.06
CA GLU A 45 1.11 -2.87 8.39
C GLU A 45 2.44 -3.55 8.76
N PHE A 46 2.55 -4.86 8.56
CA PHE A 46 3.79 -5.60 8.80
C PHE A 46 4.96 -5.19 7.89
N ILE A 47 4.70 -5.03 6.59
CA ILE A 47 5.72 -4.66 5.60
C ILE A 47 6.27 -3.26 5.89
N PHE A 48 5.39 -2.32 6.21
CA PHE A 48 5.75 -0.91 6.35
C PHE A 48 5.95 -0.44 7.79
N TRP A 49 5.82 -1.32 8.79
CA TRP A 49 6.23 -1.00 10.16
C TRP A 49 7.74 -0.68 10.22
N PRO A 50 8.17 0.37 10.96
CA PRO A 50 7.40 1.31 11.78
C PRO A 50 6.98 2.61 11.06
N ASN A 51 7.09 2.67 9.74
CA ASN A 51 6.87 3.89 8.95
C ASN A 51 5.39 4.22 8.76
N LEU A 52 4.54 3.23 8.48
CA LEU A 52 3.09 3.40 8.37
C LEU A 52 2.40 2.75 9.56
N ILE A 53 1.66 3.56 10.32
CA ILE A 53 1.07 3.16 11.61
C ILE A 53 -0.39 3.55 11.71
N TYR A 54 -1.07 3.02 12.73
CA TYR A 54 -2.47 3.31 13.03
C TYR A 54 -3.40 3.13 11.82
N PRO A 55 -3.52 1.93 11.25
CA PRO A 55 -4.44 1.67 10.16
C PRO A 55 -5.88 1.96 10.60
N ILE A 56 -6.52 2.91 9.93
CA ILE A 56 -7.95 3.19 10.09
C ILE A 56 -8.66 2.56 8.90
N LYS A 57 -9.32 1.42 9.14
CA LYS A 57 -10.26 0.82 8.20
C LYS A 57 -11.53 1.66 8.17
N GLU A 58 -12.01 2.05 7.00
CA GLU A 58 -13.35 2.63 6.95
C GLU A 58 -14.39 1.55 7.21
N THR A 59 -15.24 1.79 8.20
CA THR A 59 -16.46 1.01 8.40
C THR A 59 -17.49 1.52 7.39
N PRO A 60 -18.27 0.66 6.70
CA PRO A 60 -19.32 1.11 5.81
C PRO A 60 -20.44 1.78 6.63
N ILE A 61 -20.32 3.08 6.87
CA ILE A 61 -21.32 3.90 7.54
C ILE A 61 -21.99 4.74 6.45
N HIS A 62 -23.27 4.46 6.21
CA HIS A 62 -24.23 5.20 5.37
C HIS A 62 -24.26 4.90 3.86
N GLU A 63 -25.41 4.35 3.44
CA GLU A 63 -25.97 4.43 2.08
C GLU A 63 -25.02 4.08 0.92
N GLY A 64 -24.25 3.00 1.07
CA GLY A 64 -23.60 2.33 -0.06
C GLY A 64 -22.39 3.05 -0.67
N ARG A 65 -21.84 4.09 -0.03
CA ARG A 65 -20.59 4.71 -0.48
C ARG A 65 -19.42 4.28 0.40
N LYS A 66 -18.78 3.16 0.04
CA LYS A 66 -17.39 2.91 0.45
C LYS A 66 -16.49 3.96 -0.21
N ARG A 67 -15.59 4.60 0.53
CA ARG A 67 -14.86 5.80 0.06
C ARG A 67 -13.33 5.60 -0.03
N ILE A 68 -12.70 4.93 0.92
CA ILE A 68 -11.30 4.43 0.89
C ILE A 68 -11.29 3.18 1.76
N ASP A 69 -10.54 2.15 1.38
CA ASP A 69 -10.50 0.91 2.16
C ASP A 69 -9.70 1.08 3.48
N VAL A 70 -8.52 1.70 3.44
CA VAL A 70 -7.67 1.95 4.63
C VAL A 70 -6.94 3.28 4.51
N THR A 71 -6.72 3.94 5.64
CA THR A 71 -5.75 5.04 5.73
C THR A 71 -4.72 4.76 6.83
N TYR A 72 -3.44 4.97 6.52
CA TYR A 72 -2.33 4.90 7.49
C TYR A 72 -1.84 6.30 7.83
N THR A 73 -1.36 6.46 9.06
CA THR A 73 -0.56 7.63 9.45
C THR A 73 0.90 7.36 9.07
N ASN A 74 1.52 8.30 8.36
CA ASN A 74 2.96 8.24 8.10
C ASN A 74 3.72 8.80 9.31
N ALA A 75 4.49 7.95 9.98
CA ALA A 75 5.32 8.28 11.12
C ALA A 75 6.83 8.09 10.83
N ALA A 76 7.19 8.01 9.55
CA ALA A 76 8.55 7.73 9.13
C ALA A 76 9.51 8.87 9.48
N ASN A 77 10.62 8.52 10.14
CA ASN A 77 11.72 9.43 10.47
C ASN A 77 12.93 9.28 9.54
N SER A 78 12.85 8.39 8.56
CA SER A 78 13.86 8.21 7.50
C SER A 78 13.26 7.46 6.31
N GLY A 79 14.05 7.27 5.25
CA GLY A 79 13.63 6.46 4.10
C GLY A 79 12.57 7.12 3.22
N PHE A 80 11.93 6.32 2.39
CA PHE A 80 10.99 6.69 1.34
C PHE A 80 9.80 7.47 1.89
N PHE A 81 9.18 6.95 2.96
CA PHE A 81 8.02 7.60 3.56
C PHE A 81 8.38 8.93 4.22
N HIS A 82 9.58 9.11 4.79
CA HIS A 82 10.03 10.44 5.22
C HIS A 82 10.28 11.35 4.01
N ARG A 83 10.98 10.88 2.96
CA ARG A 83 11.30 11.71 1.79
C ARG A 83 10.02 12.26 1.14
N THR A 84 9.01 11.40 0.97
CA THR A 84 7.70 11.79 0.44
C THR A 84 6.89 12.66 1.41
N HIS A 85 7.09 12.52 2.71
CA HIS A 85 6.44 13.37 3.71
C HIS A 85 6.96 14.81 3.64
N SER A 86 8.28 14.98 3.51
CA SER A 86 8.92 16.30 3.45
C SER A 86 8.82 16.98 2.07
N ALA A 87 8.54 16.23 1.00
CA ALA A 87 8.35 16.80 -0.33
C ALA A 87 7.03 17.56 -0.40
N HIS A 88 7.08 18.89 -0.52
CA HIS A 88 5.90 19.77 -0.48
C HIS A 88 4.77 19.39 -1.45
N GLU A 89 5.10 18.85 -2.63
CA GLU A 89 4.10 18.45 -3.63
C GLU A 89 3.36 17.15 -3.27
N ILE A 90 3.97 16.31 -2.42
CA ILE A 90 3.41 15.03 -1.98
C ILE A 90 2.80 15.16 -0.58
N ALA A 91 3.56 15.68 0.39
CA ALA A 91 3.16 15.90 1.78
C ALA A 91 2.43 14.69 2.38
N SER A 92 3.03 13.49 2.31
CA SER A 92 2.42 12.19 2.66
C SER A 92 2.16 11.99 4.16
N ASN A 93 1.48 12.92 4.84
CA ASN A 93 1.06 12.82 6.25
C ASN A 93 0.20 11.57 6.49
N MET A 94 -0.68 11.27 5.54
CA MET A 94 -1.47 10.06 5.50
C MET A 94 -1.18 9.32 4.19
N VAL A 95 -1.22 7.99 4.26
CA VAL A 95 -1.14 7.12 3.09
C VAL A 95 -2.48 6.41 2.93
N MET A 96 -3.19 6.74 1.86
CA MET A 96 -4.50 6.16 1.54
C MET A 96 -4.31 4.90 0.72
N VAL A 97 -5.09 3.86 1.02
CA VAL A 97 -5.00 2.57 0.35
C VAL A 97 -6.37 2.19 -0.19
N GLU A 98 -6.43 1.90 -1.49
CA GLU A 98 -7.57 1.27 -2.15
C GLU A 98 -7.19 -0.18 -2.48
N CYS A 99 -8.05 -1.13 -2.14
CA CYS A 99 -7.77 -2.56 -2.20
C CYS A 99 -8.80 -3.31 -3.07
N LYS A 100 -8.35 -3.89 -4.19
CA LYS A 100 -9.21 -4.56 -5.17
C LYS A 100 -8.84 -6.03 -5.36
N ASN A 101 -9.70 -6.94 -4.89
CA ASN A 101 -9.55 -8.37 -5.18
C ASN A 101 -10.25 -8.78 -6.49
N TYR A 102 -9.99 -8.08 -7.60
CA TYR A 102 -10.63 -8.36 -8.88
C TYR A 102 -9.71 -9.17 -9.79
N SER A 103 -10.30 -10.05 -10.61
CA SER A 103 -9.59 -10.71 -11.72
C SER A 103 -9.40 -9.79 -12.93
N LYS A 104 -9.97 -8.58 -12.89
CA LYS A 104 -9.85 -7.57 -13.93
C LYS A 104 -8.79 -6.55 -13.53
N ASP A 105 -8.03 -6.10 -14.51
CA ASP A 105 -7.03 -5.05 -14.34
C ASP A 105 -7.65 -3.79 -13.75
N PRO A 106 -6.99 -3.16 -12.76
CA PRO A 106 -7.37 -1.84 -12.30
C PRO A 106 -7.40 -0.83 -13.45
N ALA A 107 -8.38 0.06 -13.41
CA ALA A 107 -8.62 1.07 -14.44
C ALA A 107 -8.70 2.47 -13.83
N ASN A 108 -9.05 3.45 -14.68
CA ASN A 108 -9.16 4.84 -14.26
C ASN A 108 -10.14 5.05 -13.08
N PRO A 109 -11.30 4.37 -12.98
CA PRO A 109 -12.20 4.56 -11.85
C PRO A 109 -11.55 4.28 -10.48
N GLU A 110 -10.65 3.32 -10.37
CA GLU A 110 -9.92 3.02 -9.13
C GLU A 110 -8.91 4.14 -8.80
N LEU A 111 -8.19 4.64 -9.81
CA LEU A 111 -7.25 5.75 -9.65
C LEU A 111 -7.97 7.06 -9.31
N ASP A 112 -9.12 7.31 -9.93
CA ASP A 112 -9.97 8.49 -9.68
C ASP A 112 -10.57 8.45 -8.27
N GLN A 113 -10.92 7.26 -7.78
CA GLN A 113 -11.36 7.07 -6.40
C GLN A 113 -10.27 7.46 -5.40
N LEU A 114 -9.04 7.00 -5.61
CA LEU A 114 -7.93 7.28 -4.71
C LEU A 114 -7.47 8.75 -4.81
N SER A 115 -7.28 9.27 -6.02
CA SER A 115 -6.88 10.68 -6.25
C SER A 115 -7.90 11.68 -5.71
N GLY A 116 -9.19 11.38 -5.80
CA GLY A 116 -10.26 12.21 -5.22
C GLY A 116 -10.24 12.31 -3.69
N ARG A 117 -9.33 11.61 -3.02
CA ARG A 117 -9.16 11.62 -1.56
C ARG A 117 -7.95 12.40 -1.12
N PHE A 118 -6.99 12.59 -2.00
CA PHE A 118 -5.84 13.44 -1.73
C PHE A 118 -6.28 14.86 -1.43
N SER A 119 -5.53 15.51 -0.55
CA SER A 119 -5.72 16.91 -0.22
C SER A 119 -4.43 17.49 0.36
N ILE A 120 -4.35 18.81 0.43
CA ILE A 120 -3.21 19.48 1.07
C ILE A 120 -3.04 19.02 2.53
N ASN A 121 -4.15 18.77 3.24
CA ASN A 121 -4.11 18.40 4.65
C ASN A 121 -3.77 16.92 4.89
N ARG A 122 -4.23 16.03 4.00
CA ARG A 122 -4.04 14.58 4.14
C ARG A 122 -2.78 14.08 3.43
N GLY A 123 -2.32 14.78 2.41
CA GLY A 123 -1.27 14.33 1.51
C GLY A 123 -1.80 13.82 0.18
N LYS A 124 -0.87 13.60 -0.74
CA LYS A 124 -1.10 13.17 -2.12
C LYS A 124 -0.37 11.87 -2.48
N LEU A 125 -0.10 11.01 -1.50
CA LEU A 125 0.46 9.68 -1.72
C LEU A 125 -0.59 8.61 -1.37
N GLY A 126 -0.78 7.66 -2.27
CA GLY A 126 -1.63 6.51 -2.01
C GLY A 126 -1.09 5.22 -2.62
N LEU A 127 -1.64 4.10 -2.16
CA LEU A 127 -1.32 2.77 -2.63
C LEU A 127 -2.57 2.19 -3.31
N LEU A 128 -2.42 1.74 -4.55
CA LEU A 128 -3.43 0.93 -5.21
C LEU A 128 -3.01 -0.53 -5.07
N VAL A 129 -3.72 -1.25 -4.21
CA VAL A 129 -3.49 -2.67 -3.93
C VAL A 129 -4.47 -3.50 -4.73
N TYR A 130 -3.97 -4.50 -5.44
CA TYR A 130 -4.81 -5.31 -6.32
C TYR A 130 -4.34 -6.75 -6.37
N ARG A 131 -5.21 -7.63 -6.84
CA ARG A 131 -4.89 -9.06 -6.95
C ARG A 131 -3.88 -9.33 -8.07
N THR A 132 -4.25 -9.05 -9.31
CA THR A 132 -3.38 -9.23 -10.48
C THR A 132 -3.64 -8.14 -11.52
N VAL A 133 -2.69 -7.94 -12.43
CA VAL A 133 -2.85 -7.07 -13.60
C VAL A 133 -2.19 -7.74 -14.80
N SER A 134 -2.84 -7.69 -15.97
CA SER A 134 -2.31 -8.29 -17.18
C SER A 134 -1.22 -7.44 -17.85
N ASP A 135 -1.29 -6.12 -17.66
CA ASP A 135 -0.36 -5.14 -18.23
C ASP A 135 0.05 -4.11 -17.15
N TYR A 136 1.11 -4.44 -16.41
CA TYR A 136 1.61 -3.58 -15.33
C TYR A 136 2.17 -2.25 -15.85
N GLU A 137 2.85 -2.26 -17.01
CA GLU A 137 3.37 -1.05 -17.64
C GLU A 137 2.26 -0.06 -17.99
N ARG A 138 1.12 -0.56 -18.50
CA ARG A 138 -0.05 0.28 -18.73
C ARG A 138 -0.65 0.84 -17.44
N LEU A 139 -0.63 0.09 -16.36
CA LEU A 139 -1.07 0.61 -15.06
C LEU A 139 -0.12 1.69 -14.53
N LEU A 140 1.20 1.49 -14.68
CA LEU A 140 2.21 2.49 -14.34
C LEU A 140 2.04 3.76 -15.16
N MET A 141 1.80 3.66 -16.48
CA MET A 141 1.51 4.83 -17.32
C MET A 141 0.32 5.63 -16.81
N ARG A 142 -0.78 4.98 -16.42
CA ARG A 142 -1.95 5.69 -15.86
C ARG A 142 -1.65 6.35 -14.51
N CYS A 143 -0.83 5.71 -13.68
CA CYS A 143 -0.39 6.30 -12.41
C CYS A 143 0.50 7.53 -12.65
N ARG A 144 1.38 7.46 -13.66
CA ARG A 144 2.20 8.58 -14.10
C ARG A 144 1.35 9.72 -14.66
N ASP A 145 0.36 9.44 -15.51
CA ASP A 145 -0.57 10.46 -16.02
C ASP A 145 -1.30 11.16 -14.86
N THR A 146 -1.72 10.40 -13.84
CA THR A 146 -2.35 10.95 -12.63
C THR A 146 -1.40 11.89 -11.86
N ALA A 147 -0.12 11.52 -11.75
CA ALA A 147 0.89 12.36 -11.13
C ALA A 147 1.17 13.63 -11.96
N ALA A 148 1.33 13.50 -13.27
CA ALA A 148 1.58 14.60 -14.20
C ALA A 148 0.42 15.61 -14.24
N ASP A 149 -0.82 15.15 -14.07
CA ASP A 149 -2.02 15.99 -13.92
C ASP A 149 -2.07 16.73 -12.57
N GLY A 150 -1.10 16.51 -11.66
CA GLY A 150 -1.09 17.08 -10.32
C GLY A 150 -2.14 16.46 -9.38
N ARG A 151 -2.73 15.32 -9.77
CA ARG A 151 -3.78 14.60 -9.02
C ARG A 151 -3.21 13.62 -8.01
N GLY A 152 -1.91 13.69 -7.73
CA GLY A 152 -1.20 12.92 -6.70
C GLY A 152 -0.51 11.66 -7.22
N PHE A 153 0.17 10.98 -6.32
CA PHE A 153 1.06 9.86 -6.59
C PHE A 153 0.43 8.57 -6.08
N ILE A 154 0.18 7.64 -6.99
CA ILE A 154 -0.43 6.35 -6.70
C ILE A 154 0.59 5.27 -7.00
N LEU A 155 1.06 4.55 -5.98
CA LEU A 155 1.94 3.41 -6.16
C LEU A 155 1.09 2.14 -6.38
N PRO A 156 1.15 1.49 -7.56
CA PRO A 156 0.45 0.23 -7.79
C PRO A 156 1.24 -0.94 -7.17
N LEU A 157 0.70 -1.50 -6.09
CA LEU A 157 1.31 -2.59 -5.31
C LEU A 157 0.39 -3.82 -5.32
N GLY A 158 0.50 -4.64 -6.36
CA GLY A 158 -0.28 -5.87 -6.50
C GLY A 158 0.25 -7.02 -5.63
N GLU A 159 -0.35 -8.21 -5.81
CA GLU A 159 0.15 -9.45 -5.21
C GLU A 159 1.65 -9.67 -5.47
N GLU A 160 2.12 -9.35 -6.68
CA GLU A 160 3.52 -9.51 -7.07
C GLU A 160 4.45 -8.64 -6.21
N GLN A 161 4.17 -7.34 -6.09
CA GLN A 161 5.00 -6.43 -5.27
C GLN A 161 4.90 -6.76 -3.77
N VAL A 162 3.71 -7.09 -3.28
CA VAL A 162 3.52 -7.50 -1.87
C VAL A 162 4.31 -8.78 -1.58
N THR A 163 4.27 -9.76 -2.48
CA THR A 163 5.04 -11.00 -2.36
C THR A 163 6.53 -10.74 -2.42
N GLU A 164 7.00 -9.86 -3.32
CA GLU A 164 8.40 -9.43 -3.38
C GLU A 164 8.85 -8.83 -2.05
N PHE A 165 8.07 -7.90 -1.49
CA PHE A 165 8.43 -7.23 -0.24
C PHE A 165 8.47 -8.21 0.94
N LEU A 166 7.53 -9.15 1.02
CA LEU A 166 7.56 -10.21 2.02
C LEU A 166 8.77 -11.14 1.80
N ALA A 167 9.13 -11.47 0.56
CA ALA A 167 10.29 -12.30 0.26
C ALA A 167 11.61 -11.61 0.64
N LEU A 168 11.71 -10.29 0.45
CA LEU A 168 12.83 -9.48 0.94
C LEU A 168 12.92 -9.54 2.46
N ILE A 169 11.80 -9.42 3.18
CA ILE A 169 11.78 -9.56 4.65
C ILE A 169 12.20 -10.97 5.07
N ALA A 170 11.67 -12.01 4.42
CA ALA A 170 12.05 -13.40 4.68
C ALA A 170 13.55 -13.67 4.46
N SER A 171 14.18 -12.90 3.57
CA SER A 171 15.62 -12.98 3.25
C SER A 171 16.48 -12.00 4.08
N ARG A 172 15.90 -11.31 5.07
CA ARG A 172 16.57 -10.28 5.91
C ARG A 172 17.05 -9.06 5.12
N GLU A 173 16.38 -8.74 4.03
CA GLU A 173 16.65 -7.63 3.12
C GLU A 173 15.54 -6.55 3.15
N ARG A 174 14.84 -6.39 4.29
CA ARG A 174 13.75 -5.41 4.46
C ARG A 174 14.14 -3.99 4.00
N SER A 175 15.39 -3.58 4.23
CA SER A 175 15.88 -2.26 3.81
C SER A 175 15.80 -2.02 2.30
N SER A 176 15.82 -3.08 1.48
CA SER A 176 15.73 -2.99 0.02
C SER A 176 14.36 -2.50 -0.47
N ILE A 177 13.31 -2.63 0.36
CA ILE A 177 11.97 -2.11 0.06
C ILE A 177 11.99 -0.58 -0.14
N ASP A 178 12.87 0.14 0.57
CA ASP A 178 13.03 1.59 0.40
C ASP A 178 13.40 1.96 -1.05
N GLY A 179 14.35 1.21 -1.63
CA GLY A 179 14.80 1.37 -3.00
C GLY A 179 13.70 1.02 -3.99
N ARG A 180 12.96 -0.07 -3.76
CA ARG A 180 11.83 -0.48 -4.62
C ARG A 180 10.74 0.59 -4.69
N LEU A 181 10.36 1.16 -3.55
CA LEU A 181 9.39 2.25 -3.51
C LEU A 181 9.93 3.51 -4.20
N GLN A 182 11.22 3.81 -4.03
CA GLN A 182 11.87 4.94 -4.68
C GLN A 182 11.89 4.79 -6.21
N ASP A 183 12.22 3.59 -6.71
CA ASP A 183 12.24 3.28 -8.14
C ASP A 183 10.84 3.44 -8.75
N LEU A 184 9.81 2.92 -8.06
CA LEU A 184 8.42 3.10 -8.48
C LEU A 184 8.03 4.59 -8.55
N LEU A 185 8.33 5.37 -7.51
CA LEU A 185 8.06 6.80 -7.52
C LEU A 185 8.80 7.52 -8.65
N GLN A 186 10.05 7.12 -8.93
CA GLN A 186 10.86 7.70 -10.00
C GLN A 186 10.19 7.52 -11.37
N VAL A 187 9.59 6.35 -11.64
CA VAL A 187 8.82 6.09 -12.86
C VAL A 187 7.60 7.01 -12.97
N LEU A 188 6.97 7.38 -11.86
CA LEU A 188 5.79 8.25 -11.87
C LEU A 188 6.11 9.73 -12.13
N ILE A 189 7.35 10.16 -11.88
CA ILE A 189 7.79 11.56 -12.05
C ILE A 189 8.55 11.82 -13.35
N THR A 190 9.00 10.77 -14.05
CA THR A 190 9.69 10.87 -15.35
C THR A 190 8.73 10.67 -16.49
#